data_AF-A0A2V8N5I4-F1
#
_entry.id   AF-A0A2V8N5I4-F1
#
_cell.length_a   1.000
_cell.length_b   1.000
_cell.length_c   1.000
_cell.angle_alpha   90.00
_cell.angle_beta   90.00
_cell.angle_gamma   90.00
#
_symmetry.space_group_name_H-M   'P 1'
#
loop_
_entity.id
_entity.type
_entity.pdbx_description
1 polymer ?
#
loop_
_entity_poly.entity_id
_entity_poly.type
_entity_poly.pdbx_seq_one_letter_code
_entity_poly.pdbx_strand_id
1 'polypeptide(L)'
;MPRLRLQLLLPAIFILAWAQYSALEPKQESGILPIDPPTPYIHYFPANSLLGRVLVIHGLDVSKEVTRLISAALADGGFEVYDIDLPGHGDSVAKFGTDLAQQAINNAKVFLGEKTIVLGHSLGAGLVLDLAATEQFSTIILLSPPPISIAELHADRVLIATGDIDIPRIRTFVPIAADIGNPKVESWLLPWGGHAAPIFNPTYVRRVVEWLGGDGNKTRTGARILWIAVMFIAALGFGVALLPGREVDRIDTPVATTLGRYVVGYGVALLVLKWVNPMAWLRFFATDYLIGFLFLSGLFLSVGAIYDRRECRSSRSWAGRAAQARQRAAATIDRLYGFYTAIAAAAFVIIVPGLVVSSRVLHMTVSDGRWWRFPCIAAAGLPLFISDELIIRPIHPRWKSDMVAILTRGILLALILTGVLTLNRESDFLVLIVPLIAIFWIGLWFAAGIVHRYTQSPIAAALFAATVQGWAFAAWFVTI
;
A
#
# COMPACT_ATOMS: atom_id res chain seq x y z
N MET A 1 31.45 15.55 -13.56
CA MET A 1 31.51 14.38 -14.46
C MET A 1 30.78 13.12 -13.95
N PRO A 2 30.83 12.68 -12.67
CA PRO A 2 30.14 11.45 -12.25
C PRO A 2 28.60 11.54 -12.24
N ARG A 3 28.03 12.72 -11.97
CA ARG A 3 26.56 12.91 -11.89
C ARG A 3 25.84 12.78 -13.23
N LEU A 4 26.38 13.39 -14.29
CA LEU A 4 25.78 13.30 -15.62
C LEU A 4 25.74 11.85 -16.11
N ARG A 5 26.79 11.07 -15.83
CA ARG A 5 26.80 9.62 -16.11
C ARG A 5 25.69 8.88 -15.37
N LEU A 6 25.47 9.18 -14.09
CA LEU A 6 24.40 8.57 -13.29
C LEU A 6 23.01 8.95 -13.82
N GLN A 7 22.81 10.21 -14.19
CA GLN A 7 21.56 10.72 -14.76
C GLN A 7 21.22 10.11 -16.13
N LEU A 8 22.21 9.61 -16.87
CA LEU A 8 21.99 8.88 -18.14
C LEU A 8 21.88 7.36 -17.93
N LEU A 9 22.69 6.80 -17.03
CA LEU A 9 22.73 5.36 -16.77
C LEU A 9 21.46 4.85 -16.11
N LEU A 10 20.91 5.56 -15.11
CA LEU A 10 19.74 5.09 -14.37
C LEU A 10 18.47 4.99 -15.23
N PRO A 11 18.13 5.99 -16.08
CA PRO A 11 17.05 5.82 -17.06
C PRO A 11 17.31 4.68 -18.05
N ALA A 12 18.55 4.47 -18.50
CA ALA A 12 18.87 3.35 -19.39
C ALA A 12 18.64 1.98 -18.71
N ILE A 13 19.07 1.83 -17.46
CA ILE A 13 18.79 0.62 -16.65
C ILE A 13 17.28 0.45 -16.46
N PHE A 14 16.54 1.53 -16.19
CA PHE A 14 15.10 1.50 -16.05
C PHE A 14 14.41 1.01 -17.32
N ILE A 15 14.77 1.55 -18.49
CA ILE A 15 14.19 1.17 -19.78
C ILE A 15 14.53 -0.30 -20.10
N LEU A 16 15.76 -0.73 -19.85
CA LEU A 16 16.14 -2.13 -20.02
C LEU A 16 15.29 -3.04 -19.12
N ALA A 17 15.18 -2.72 -17.83
CA ALA A 17 14.39 -3.49 -16.88
C ALA A 17 12.90 -3.53 -17.25
N TRP A 18 12.35 -2.41 -17.73
CA TRP A 18 10.99 -2.34 -18.26
C TRP A 18 10.80 -3.25 -19.48
N ALA A 19 11.72 -3.22 -20.44
CA ALA A 19 11.67 -4.07 -21.63
C ALA A 19 11.76 -5.55 -21.27
N GLN A 20 12.66 -5.91 -20.35
CA GLN A 20 12.81 -7.28 -19.86
C GLN A 20 11.58 -7.75 -19.09
N TYR A 21 11.02 -6.92 -18.20
CA TYR A 21 9.77 -7.24 -17.52
C TYR A 21 8.63 -7.45 -18.53
N SER A 22 8.47 -6.54 -19.49
CA SER A 22 7.39 -6.59 -20.48
C SER A 22 7.48 -7.82 -21.38
N ALA A 23 8.70 -8.27 -21.70
CA ALA A 23 8.93 -9.50 -22.47
C ALA A 23 8.58 -10.79 -21.67
N LEU A 24 8.53 -10.71 -20.34
CA LEU A 24 8.08 -11.82 -19.51
C LEU A 24 6.56 -11.87 -19.39
N GLU A 25 5.85 -10.76 -19.57
CA GLU A 25 4.40 -10.75 -19.35
C GLU A 25 3.66 -11.62 -20.38
N PRO A 26 2.74 -12.49 -19.92
CA PRO A 26 1.85 -13.18 -20.84
C PRO A 26 0.97 -12.16 -21.57
N LYS A 27 0.43 -12.56 -22.71
CA LYS A 27 -0.59 -11.76 -23.40
C LYS A 27 -1.76 -11.56 -22.44
N GLN A 28 -2.27 -10.34 -22.39
CA GLN A 28 -3.39 -10.00 -21.51
C GLN A 28 -4.24 -8.87 -22.09
N GLU A 29 -5.44 -8.71 -21.56
CA GLU A 29 -6.33 -7.58 -21.81
C GLU A 29 -7.04 -7.17 -20.51
N SER A 30 -7.50 -5.92 -20.46
CA SER A 30 -8.34 -5.42 -19.37
C SER A 30 -9.75 -5.18 -19.88
N GLY A 31 -10.75 -5.46 -19.07
CA GLY A 31 -12.15 -5.28 -19.44
C GLY A 31 -13.07 -5.24 -18.24
N ILE A 32 -14.37 -5.27 -18.51
CA ILE A 32 -15.43 -5.35 -17.50
C ILE A 32 -16.34 -6.51 -17.90
N LEU A 33 -16.55 -7.45 -16.97
CA LEU A 33 -17.50 -8.54 -17.17
C LEU A 33 -18.92 -7.94 -17.22
N PRO A 34 -19.76 -8.31 -18.20
CA PRO A 34 -21.12 -7.81 -18.34
C PRO A 34 -22.08 -8.55 -17.40
N ILE A 35 -21.77 -8.54 -16.11
CA ILE A 35 -22.54 -9.11 -15.01
C ILE A 35 -22.99 -8.00 -14.06
N ASP A 36 -23.87 -8.33 -13.10
CA ASP A 36 -24.30 -7.41 -12.05
C ASP A 36 -23.75 -7.86 -10.69
N PRO A 37 -22.94 -7.04 -9.99
CA PRO A 37 -22.43 -5.73 -10.42
C PRO A 37 -21.37 -5.86 -11.54
N PRO A 38 -21.22 -4.84 -12.40
CA PRO A 38 -20.15 -4.81 -13.40
C PRO A 38 -18.78 -5.01 -12.73
N THR A 39 -18.05 -6.00 -13.20
CA THR A 39 -16.84 -6.48 -12.52
C THR A 39 -15.61 -6.30 -13.41
N PRO A 40 -14.74 -5.31 -13.12
CA PRO A 40 -13.49 -5.13 -13.86
C PRO A 40 -12.57 -6.34 -13.74
N TYR A 41 -11.80 -6.61 -14.78
CA TYR A 41 -10.86 -7.73 -14.80
C TYR A 41 -9.57 -7.44 -15.58
N ILE A 42 -8.54 -8.24 -15.29
CA ILE A 42 -7.42 -8.51 -16.20
C ILE A 42 -7.51 -9.97 -16.64
N HIS A 43 -7.57 -10.20 -17.95
CA HIS A 43 -7.65 -11.51 -18.56
C HIS A 43 -6.28 -11.87 -19.13
N TYR A 44 -5.69 -12.94 -18.63
CA TYR A 44 -4.39 -13.46 -19.06
C TYR A 44 -4.60 -14.70 -19.93
N PHE A 45 -4.03 -14.66 -21.13
CA PHE A 45 -4.12 -15.75 -22.09
C PHE A 45 -3.03 -16.80 -21.84
N PRO A 46 -3.34 -18.11 -21.94
CA PRO A 46 -2.35 -19.16 -21.79
C PRO A 46 -1.34 -19.14 -22.95
N ALA A 47 -0.10 -19.53 -22.68
CA ALA A 47 0.96 -19.45 -23.68
C ALA A 47 0.80 -20.41 -24.87
N ASN A 48 0.33 -21.65 -24.66
CA ASN A 48 0.32 -22.69 -25.73
C ASN A 48 -0.86 -23.70 -25.66
N SER A 49 -1.38 -24.02 -24.48
CA SER A 49 -2.45 -25.02 -24.29
C SER A 49 -3.38 -24.57 -23.17
N LEU A 50 -4.69 -24.70 -23.37
CA LEU A 50 -5.69 -24.37 -22.35
C LEU A 50 -5.97 -25.60 -21.48
N LEU A 51 -5.46 -25.59 -20.24
CA LEU A 51 -5.71 -26.62 -19.24
C LEU A 51 -7.02 -26.40 -18.46
N GLY A 52 -7.47 -25.15 -18.40
CA GLY A 52 -8.66 -24.74 -17.67
C GLY A 52 -8.69 -23.24 -17.47
N ARG A 53 -9.78 -22.76 -16.88
CA ARG A 53 -9.99 -21.36 -16.56
C ARG A 53 -9.91 -21.14 -15.06
N VAL A 54 -9.23 -20.08 -14.64
CA VAL A 54 -9.07 -19.72 -13.24
C VAL A 54 -9.66 -18.32 -13.01
N LEU A 55 -10.60 -18.22 -12.06
CA LEU A 55 -11.06 -16.95 -11.52
C LEU A 55 -10.22 -16.63 -10.27
N VAL A 56 -9.51 -15.50 -10.30
CA VAL A 56 -8.63 -15.05 -9.22
C VAL A 56 -9.25 -13.86 -8.49
N ILE A 57 -9.28 -13.94 -7.17
CA ILE A 57 -9.96 -13.00 -6.28
C ILE A 57 -8.97 -12.50 -5.23
N HIS A 58 -8.75 -11.19 -5.23
CA HIS A 58 -7.81 -10.52 -4.33
C HIS A 58 -8.33 -10.35 -2.89
N GLY A 59 -7.46 -9.91 -1.97
CA GLY A 59 -7.78 -9.61 -0.57
C GLY A 59 -8.42 -8.23 -0.35
N LEU A 60 -8.57 -7.83 0.92
CA LEU A 60 -9.09 -6.51 1.30
C LEU A 60 -8.02 -5.41 1.13
N ASP A 61 -8.44 -4.18 0.80
CA ASP A 61 -7.55 -3.00 0.59
C ASP A 61 -6.48 -3.19 -0.50
N VAL A 62 -6.77 -4.07 -1.46
CA VAL A 62 -5.96 -4.34 -2.64
C VAL A 62 -6.83 -4.45 -3.90
N SER A 63 -6.32 -5.01 -4.98
CA SER A 63 -6.99 -5.12 -6.28
C SER A 63 -6.44 -6.31 -7.07
N LYS A 64 -6.98 -6.53 -8.27
CA LYS A 64 -6.45 -7.48 -9.27
C LYS A 64 -4.96 -7.28 -9.63
N GLU A 65 -4.39 -6.09 -9.34
CA GLU A 65 -2.95 -5.87 -9.55
C GLU A 65 -2.07 -6.58 -8.51
N VAL A 66 -2.57 -6.86 -7.30
CA VAL A 66 -1.82 -7.59 -6.25
C VAL A 66 -1.67 -9.06 -6.57
N THR A 67 -2.69 -9.65 -7.20
CA THR A 67 -2.72 -11.04 -7.65
C THR A 67 -2.06 -11.25 -9.01
N ARG A 68 -1.63 -10.18 -9.69
CA ARG A 68 -0.98 -10.21 -11.00
C ARG A 68 0.15 -11.23 -11.13
N LEU A 69 1.03 -11.36 -10.13
CA LEU A 69 2.17 -12.28 -10.20
C LEU A 69 1.75 -13.75 -10.23
N ILE A 70 0.74 -14.13 -9.44
CA ILE A 70 0.21 -15.49 -9.47
C ILE A 70 -0.66 -15.71 -10.71
N SER A 71 -1.44 -14.73 -11.14
CA SER A 71 -2.25 -14.78 -12.36
C SER A 71 -1.39 -14.96 -13.62
N ALA A 72 -0.29 -14.20 -13.73
CA ALA A 72 0.67 -14.36 -14.83
C ALA A 72 1.38 -15.71 -14.80
N ALA A 73 1.72 -16.23 -13.61
CA ALA A 73 2.35 -17.53 -13.46
C ALA A 73 1.40 -18.69 -13.82
N LEU A 74 0.11 -18.58 -13.49
CA LEU A 74 -0.93 -19.51 -13.91
C LEU A 74 -1.08 -19.49 -15.45
N ALA A 75 -1.08 -18.31 -16.06
CA ALA A 75 -1.14 -18.19 -17.52
C ALA A 75 0.09 -18.80 -18.22
N ASP A 76 1.29 -18.55 -17.70
CA ASP A 76 2.52 -19.20 -18.15
C ASP A 76 2.47 -20.74 -18.02
N GLY A 77 1.77 -21.22 -16.98
CA GLY A 77 1.56 -22.63 -16.67
C GLY A 77 0.52 -23.34 -17.54
N GLY A 78 -0.24 -22.61 -18.36
CA GLY A 78 -1.25 -23.16 -19.29
C GLY A 78 -2.71 -22.89 -18.93
N PHE A 79 -3.00 -21.95 -18.02
CA PHE A 79 -4.37 -21.59 -17.65
C PHE A 79 -4.83 -20.30 -18.32
N GLU A 80 -6.11 -20.19 -18.63
CA GLU A 80 -6.75 -18.91 -18.91
C GLU A 80 -7.18 -18.29 -17.59
N VAL A 81 -6.79 -17.05 -17.31
CA VAL A 81 -6.96 -16.47 -15.96
C VAL A 81 -7.73 -15.16 -16.03
N TYR A 82 -8.79 -15.06 -15.23
CA TYR A 82 -9.56 -13.85 -15.01
C TYR A 82 -9.30 -13.35 -13.60
N ASP A 83 -8.58 -12.25 -13.47
CA ASP A 83 -8.27 -11.60 -12.19
C ASP A 83 -9.21 -10.41 -12.02
N ILE A 84 -10.11 -10.47 -11.05
CA ILE A 84 -11.24 -9.52 -10.93
C ILE A 84 -11.03 -8.51 -9.80
N ASP A 85 -11.57 -7.30 -9.96
CA ASP A 85 -11.74 -6.36 -8.85
C ASP A 85 -13.08 -6.59 -8.14
N LEU A 86 -13.04 -6.76 -6.83
CA LEU A 86 -14.23 -6.80 -5.99
C LEU A 86 -14.91 -5.42 -5.93
N PRO A 87 -16.23 -5.35 -5.63
CA PRO A 87 -16.92 -4.09 -5.33
C PRO A 87 -16.13 -3.23 -4.32
N GLY A 88 -16.02 -1.93 -4.60
CA GLY A 88 -15.29 -0.96 -3.77
C GLY A 88 -13.77 -1.03 -3.84
N HIS A 89 -13.20 -1.92 -4.66
CA HIS A 89 -11.76 -2.11 -4.85
C HIS A 89 -11.34 -1.75 -6.29
N GLY A 90 -10.07 -1.38 -6.46
CA GLY A 90 -9.47 -1.11 -7.77
C GLY A 90 -10.30 -0.19 -8.68
N ASP A 91 -10.61 -0.71 -9.87
CA ASP A 91 -11.39 -0.02 -10.90
C ASP A 91 -12.91 -0.17 -10.72
N SER A 92 -13.38 -0.89 -9.69
CA SER A 92 -14.80 -1.08 -9.45
C SER A 92 -15.47 0.23 -9.03
N VAL A 93 -16.56 0.58 -9.73
CA VAL A 93 -17.41 1.73 -9.40
C VAL A 93 -18.48 1.39 -8.36
N ALA A 94 -18.70 0.11 -8.08
CA ALA A 94 -19.59 -0.34 -7.02
C ALA A 94 -18.95 -0.07 -5.65
N LYS A 95 -19.77 0.00 -4.60
CA LYS A 95 -19.30 0.13 -3.22
C LYS A 95 -19.09 -1.24 -2.61
N PHE A 96 -18.16 -1.34 -1.67
CA PHE A 96 -17.92 -2.60 -1.00
C PHE A 96 -19.10 -2.96 -0.07
N GLY A 97 -19.55 -4.20 -0.19
CA GLY A 97 -20.45 -4.87 0.74
C GLY A 97 -20.24 -6.37 0.55
N THR A 98 -20.21 -7.13 1.65
CA THR A 98 -19.86 -8.56 1.63
C THR A 98 -20.77 -9.36 0.69
N ASP A 99 -22.09 -9.18 0.80
CA ASP A 99 -23.08 -9.88 -0.03
C ASP A 99 -22.91 -9.54 -1.52
N LEU A 100 -22.65 -8.27 -1.84
CA LEU A 100 -22.43 -7.81 -3.21
C LEU A 100 -21.11 -8.37 -3.78
N ALA A 101 -20.08 -8.50 -2.95
CA ALA A 101 -18.81 -9.11 -3.35
C ALA A 101 -18.96 -10.61 -3.61
N GLN A 102 -19.73 -11.33 -2.78
CA GLN A 102 -20.06 -12.74 -3.01
C GLN A 102 -20.89 -12.92 -4.28
N GLN A 103 -21.90 -12.06 -4.49
CA GLN A 103 -22.71 -12.06 -5.71
C GLN A 103 -21.82 -11.85 -6.95
N ALA A 104 -20.87 -10.90 -6.91
CA ALA A 104 -19.94 -10.66 -8.00
C ALA A 104 -19.07 -11.90 -8.31
N ILE A 105 -18.53 -12.57 -7.29
CA ILE A 105 -17.74 -13.80 -7.44
C ILE A 105 -18.58 -14.91 -8.07
N ASN A 106 -19.81 -15.14 -7.56
CA ASN A 106 -20.67 -16.20 -8.08
C ASN A 106 -21.10 -15.93 -9.53
N ASN A 107 -21.50 -14.68 -9.83
CA ASN A 107 -21.88 -14.29 -11.19
C ASN A 107 -20.70 -14.38 -12.17
N ALA A 108 -19.48 -14.03 -11.73
CA ALA A 108 -18.28 -14.22 -12.52
C ALA A 108 -18.01 -15.72 -12.77
N LYS A 109 -18.13 -16.57 -11.75
CA LYS A 109 -18.02 -18.03 -11.89
C LYS A 109 -19.00 -18.57 -12.93
N VAL A 110 -20.28 -18.21 -12.82
CA VAL A 110 -21.35 -18.63 -13.75
C VAL A 110 -21.06 -18.14 -15.17
N PHE A 111 -20.67 -16.87 -15.34
CA PHE A 111 -20.32 -16.30 -16.64
C PHE A 111 -19.15 -17.02 -17.30
N LEU A 112 -18.14 -17.38 -16.50
CA LEU A 112 -16.96 -18.11 -16.96
C LEU A 112 -17.20 -19.63 -17.09
N GLY A 113 -18.28 -20.15 -16.52
CA GLY A 113 -18.73 -21.55 -16.60
C GLY A 113 -18.40 -22.38 -15.35
N GLU A 114 -19.23 -23.39 -15.08
CA GLU A 114 -19.22 -24.21 -13.84
C GLU A 114 -17.90 -24.93 -13.53
N LYS A 115 -17.07 -25.21 -14.56
CA LYS A 115 -15.75 -25.85 -14.39
C LYS A 115 -14.64 -24.86 -14.09
N THR A 116 -14.96 -23.59 -13.88
CA THR A 116 -13.97 -22.56 -13.52
C THR A 116 -13.36 -22.90 -12.16
N ILE A 117 -12.02 -22.96 -12.13
CA ILE A 117 -11.23 -23.08 -10.91
C ILE A 117 -11.30 -21.72 -10.20
N VAL A 118 -11.51 -21.70 -8.89
CA VAL A 118 -11.60 -20.45 -8.14
C VAL A 118 -10.44 -20.33 -7.16
N LEU A 119 -9.67 -19.26 -7.26
CA LEU A 119 -8.55 -18.95 -6.39
C LEU A 119 -8.85 -17.66 -5.63
N GLY A 120 -8.86 -17.74 -4.30
CA GLY A 120 -9.00 -16.58 -3.43
C GLY A 120 -7.76 -16.35 -2.58
N HIS A 121 -7.44 -15.09 -2.31
CA HIS A 121 -6.44 -14.69 -1.31
C HIS A 121 -7.08 -13.86 -0.19
N SER A 122 -6.72 -14.12 1.06
CA SER A 122 -7.18 -13.36 2.23
C SER A 122 -8.70 -13.21 2.23
N LEU A 123 -9.27 -11.99 2.26
CA LEU A 123 -10.71 -11.75 2.13
C LEU A 123 -11.33 -12.53 0.96
N GLY A 124 -10.71 -12.54 -0.22
CA GLY A 124 -11.20 -13.29 -1.38
C GLY A 124 -11.31 -14.79 -1.11
N ALA A 125 -10.37 -15.37 -0.37
CA ALA A 125 -10.45 -16.76 0.07
C ALA A 125 -11.58 -16.97 1.07
N GLY A 126 -11.81 -16.03 1.99
CA GLY A 126 -12.93 -16.09 2.94
C GLY A 126 -14.29 -16.02 2.25
N LEU A 127 -14.46 -15.15 1.25
CA LEU A 127 -15.70 -15.02 0.49
C LEU A 127 -16.01 -16.29 -0.32
N VAL A 128 -14.98 -16.89 -0.94
CA VAL A 128 -15.13 -18.17 -1.66
C VAL A 128 -15.45 -19.30 -0.71
N LEU A 129 -14.82 -19.32 0.47
CA LEU A 129 -15.06 -20.33 1.48
C LEU A 129 -16.50 -20.26 2.04
N ASP A 130 -17.03 -19.05 2.22
CA ASP A 130 -18.43 -18.85 2.62
C ASP A 130 -19.41 -19.27 1.52
N LEU A 131 -19.15 -18.90 0.26
CA LEU A 131 -19.93 -19.36 -0.89
C LEU A 131 -19.94 -20.89 -1.02
N ALA A 132 -18.81 -21.54 -0.74
CA ALA A 132 -18.68 -22.99 -0.81
C ALA A 132 -19.44 -23.74 0.29
N ALA A 133 -20.10 -23.04 1.23
CA ALA A 133 -21.05 -23.66 2.16
C ALA A 133 -22.42 -23.92 1.51
N THR A 134 -22.76 -23.23 0.41
CA THR A 134 -24.06 -23.35 -0.27
C THR A 134 -23.94 -23.66 -1.76
N GLU A 135 -22.81 -23.35 -2.38
CA GLU A 135 -22.57 -23.50 -3.81
C GLU A 135 -21.52 -24.58 -4.06
N GLN A 136 -21.75 -25.42 -5.08
CA GLN A 136 -20.76 -26.42 -5.50
C GLN A 136 -19.65 -25.79 -6.35
N PHE A 137 -18.41 -26.21 -6.10
CA PHE A 137 -17.22 -25.85 -6.89
C PHE A 137 -16.49 -27.08 -7.41
N SER A 138 -15.92 -26.99 -8.61
CA SER A 138 -15.08 -28.06 -9.15
C SER A 138 -13.69 -28.08 -8.50
N THR A 139 -13.03 -26.93 -8.40
CA THR A 139 -11.72 -26.81 -7.74
C THR A 139 -11.57 -25.45 -7.09
N ILE A 140 -11.12 -25.44 -5.83
CA ILE A 140 -10.88 -24.21 -5.07
C ILE A 140 -9.42 -24.16 -4.59
N ILE A 141 -8.80 -22.99 -4.65
CA ILE A 141 -7.53 -22.68 -4.00
C ILE A 141 -7.74 -21.51 -3.03
N LEU A 142 -7.53 -21.76 -1.74
CA LEU A 142 -7.69 -20.78 -0.65
C LEU A 142 -6.33 -20.41 -0.09
N LEU A 143 -5.89 -19.18 -0.34
CA LEU A 143 -4.59 -18.68 0.09
C LEU A 143 -4.74 -17.73 1.28
N SER A 144 -4.22 -18.12 2.43
CA SER A 144 -4.33 -17.42 3.72
C SER A 144 -5.76 -16.99 4.07
N PRO A 145 -6.74 -17.90 4.07
CA PRO A 145 -8.14 -17.55 4.35
C PRO A 145 -8.31 -17.01 5.78
N PRO A 146 -9.09 -15.93 5.97
CA PRO A 146 -9.40 -15.43 7.30
C PRO A 146 -10.26 -16.45 8.06
N PRO A 147 -10.21 -16.44 9.40
CA PRO A 147 -11.09 -17.28 10.21
C PRO A 147 -12.55 -16.87 10.01
N ILE A 148 -13.35 -17.80 9.50
CA ILE A 148 -14.80 -17.68 9.39
C ILE A 148 -15.48 -18.95 9.91
N SER A 149 -16.76 -18.86 10.25
CA SER A 149 -17.52 -20.04 10.67
C SER A 149 -17.92 -20.83 9.43
N ILE A 150 -17.43 -22.07 9.31
CA ILE A 150 -17.85 -23.00 8.26
C ILE A 150 -18.32 -24.31 8.87
N ALA A 151 -19.36 -24.88 8.28
CA ALA A 151 -19.88 -26.20 8.65
C ALA A 151 -19.51 -27.27 7.62
N GLU A 152 -19.53 -26.91 6.34
CA GLU A 152 -19.29 -27.81 5.22
C GLU A 152 -18.51 -27.08 4.11
N LEU A 153 -17.90 -27.87 3.21
CA LEU A 153 -17.15 -27.38 2.07
C LEU A 153 -17.54 -28.15 0.80
N HIS A 154 -18.35 -27.53 -0.05
CA HIS A 154 -18.89 -28.13 -1.28
C HIS A 154 -17.95 -27.89 -2.47
N ALA A 155 -16.88 -28.69 -2.53
CA ALA A 155 -15.97 -28.70 -3.67
C ALA A 155 -15.46 -30.12 -3.98
N ASP A 156 -15.09 -30.38 -5.24
CA ASP A 156 -14.51 -31.70 -5.62
C ASP A 156 -13.04 -31.83 -5.24
N ARG A 157 -12.30 -30.72 -5.32
CA ARG A 157 -10.87 -30.66 -4.99
C ARG A 157 -10.50 -29.30 -4.39
N VAL A 158 -9.80 -29.30 -3.27
CA VAL A 158 -9.44 -28.05 -2.58
C VAL A 158 -7.97 -28.05 -2.16
N LEU A 159 -7.33 -26.90 -2.36
CA LEU A 159 -6.05 -26.57 -1.74
C LEU A 159 -6.25 -25.42 -0.75
N ILE A 160 -5.81 -25.58 0.50
CA ILE A 160 -5.75 -24.48 1.48
C ILE A 160 -4.29 -24.27 1.87
N ALA A 161 -3.77 -23.05 1.72
CA ALA A 161 -2.38 -22.74 2.01
C ALA A 161 -2.24 -21.52 2.91
N THR A 162 -1.32 -21.56 3.88
CA THR A 162 -0.98 -20.39 4.72
C THR A 162 0.50 -20.38 5.09
N GLY A 163 0.99 -19.21 5.49
CA GLY A 163 2.33 -19.01 6.02
C GLY A 163 2.53 -19.52 7.45
N ASP A 164 3.72 -20.00 7.78
CA ASP A 164 4.09 -20.37 9.16
C ASP A 164 4.24 -19.15 10.11
N ILE A 165 4.56 -17.99 9.56
CA ILE A 165 4.64 -16.68 10.23
C ILE A 165 3.43 -15.78 9.87
N ASP A 166 2.35 -16.36 9.33
CA ASP A 166 1.09 -15.66 9.09
C ASP A 166 0.43 -15.24 10.43
N ILE A 167 -0.64 -14.46 10.35
CA ILE A 167 -1.41 -14.00 11.52
C ILE A 167 -1.81 -15.23 12.35
N PRO A 168 -1.58 -15.25 13.68
CA PRO A 168 -1.84 -16.42 14.52
C PRO A 168 -3.22 -17.02 14.34
N ARG A 169 -4.27 -16.19 14.22
CA ARG A 169 -5.65 -16.63 13.97
C ARG A 169 -5.84 -17.36 12.63
N ILE A 170 -5.18 -16.90 11.57
CA ILE A 170 -5.22 -17.55 10.25
C ILE A 170 -4.51 -18.90 10.32
N ARG A 171 -3.31 -18.93 10.91
CA ARG A 171 -2.50 -20.14 11.06
C ARG A 171 -3.23 -21.23 11.85
N THR A 172 -3.99 -20.85 12.89
CA THR A 172 -4.81 -21.80 13.67
C THR A 172 -6.07 -22.24 12.94
N PHE A 173 -6.61 -21.41 12.06
CA PHE A 173 -7.85 -21.69 11.34
C PHE A 173 -7.65 -22.67 10.18
N VAL A 174 -6.55 -22.57 9.43
CA VAL A 174 -6.33 -23.41 8.24
C VAL A 174 -6.42 -24.92 8.51
N PRO A 175 -5.80 -25.47 9.58
CA PRO A 175 -5.97 -26.89 9.91
C PRO A 175 -7.43 -27.27 10.18
N ILE A 176 -8.18 -26.41 10.88
CA ILE A 176 -9.61 -26.63 11.17
C ILE A 176 -10.42 -26.68 9.87
N ALA A 177 -10.17 -25.72 8.96
CA ALA A 177 -10.87 -25.70 7.68
C ALA A 177 -10.52 -26.90 6.80
N ALA A 178 -9.27 -27.38 6.86
CA ALA A 178 -8.85 -28.57 6.16
C ALA A 178 -9.51 -29.85 6.71
N ASP A 179 -9.65 -29.96 8.04
CA ASP A 179 -10.34 -31.08 8.69
C ASP A 179 -11.82 -31.13 8.30
N ILE A 180 -12.49 -29.98 8.20
CA ILE A 180 -13.91 -29.89 7.81
C ILE A 180 -14.14 -30.36 6.37
N GLY A 181 -13.23 -30.04 5.43
CA GLY A 181 -13.35 -30.46 4.03
C GLY A 181 -12.70 -31.81 3.68
N ASN A 182 -12.21 -32.56 4.68
CA ASN A 182 -11.59 -33.88 4.49
C ASN A 182 -12.58 -34.87 3.84
N PRO A 183 -12.17 -35.72 2.87
CA PRO A 183 -10.81 -35.93 2.34
C PRO A 183 -10.45 -35.12 1.10
N LYS A 184 -11.27 -34.14 0.72
CA LYS A 184 -11.11 -33.41 -0.55
C LYS A 184 -10.14 -32.24 -0.47
N VAL A 185 -9.68 -31.90 0.74
CA VAL A 185 -8.77 -30.79 1.01
C VAL A 185 -7.33 -31.26 1.21
N GLU A 186 -6.42 -30.65 0.47
CA GLU A 186 -5.00 -30.65 0.76
C GLU A 186 -4.62 -29.35 1.49
N SER A 187 -3.82 -29.44 2.55
CA SER A 187 -3.38 -28.25 3.30
C SER A 187 -1.87 -28.07 3.25
N TRP A 188 -1.42 -26.84 2.97
CA TRP A 188 -0.01 -26.47 2.94
C TRP A 188 0.32 -25.43 3.99
N LEU A 189 1.36 -25.71 4.76
CA LEU A 189 2.05 -24.72 5.58
C LEU A 189 3.32 -24.29 4.86
N LEU A 190 3.50 -22.99 4.67
CA LEU A 190 4.60 -22.40 3.92
C LEU A 190 5.70 -21.95 4.89
N PRO A 191 6.87 -22.64 4.94
CA PRO A 191 8.01 -22.20 5.73
C PRO A 191 8.43 -20.76 5.44
N TRP A 192 8.67 -20.00 6.50
CA TRP A 192 9.03 -18.57 6.50
C TRP A 192 8.05 -17.69 5.71
N GLY A 193 6.82 -18.15 5.52
CA GLY A 193 5.79 -17.47 4.74
C GLY A 193 4.96 -16.54 5.62
N GLY A 194 4.87 -15.25 5.25
CA GLY A 194 3.88 -14.32 5.82
C GLY A 194 2.56 -14.34 5.06
N HIS A 195 1.63 -13.46 5.45
CA HIS A 195 0.26 -13.39 4.92
C HIS A 195 0.14 -13.29 3.38
N ALA A 196 1.07 -12.56 2.74
CA ALA A 196 1.08 -12.39 1.29
C ALA A 196 2.02 -13.39 0.57
N ALA A 197 2.78 -14.20 1.31
CA ALA A 197 3.73 -15.14 0.71
C ALA A 197 3.11 -16.13 -0.29
N PRO A 198 1.87 -16.66 -0.09
CA PRO A 198 1.26 -17.56 -1.06
C PRO A 198 1.12 -17.01 -2.49
N ILE A 199 0.97 -15.69 -2.65
CA ILE A 199 0.78 -15.04 -3.96
C ILE A 199 2.05 -14.38 -4.51
N PHE A 200 3.08 -14.18 -3.68
CA PHE A 200 4.33 -13.51 -4.07
C PHE A 200 5.54 -14.44 -4.17
N ASN A 201 5.63 -15.48 -3.35
CA ASN A 201 6.83 -16.29 -3.29
C ASN A 201 6.94 -17.17 -4.55
N PRO A 202 8.02 -17.07 -5.35
CA PRO A 202 8.14 -17.82 -6.59
C PRO A 202 8.05 -19.34 -6.42
N THR A 203 8.52 -19.87 -5.30
CA THR A 203 8.48 -21.32 -5.02
C THR A 203 7.05 -21.78 -4.76
N TYR A 204 6.28 -21.01 -3.98
CA TYR A 204 4.91 -21.37 -3.65
C TYR A 204 3.95 -21.16 -4.82
N VAL A 205 4.11 -20.06 -5.56
CA VAL A 205 3.36 -19.81 -6.80
C VAL A 205 3.60 -20.95 -7.80
N ARG A 206 4.86 -21.37 -7.98
CA ARG A 206 5.20 -22.53 -8.80
C ARG A 206 4.47 -23.80 -8.36
N ARG A 207 4.45 -24.11 -7.06
CA ARG A 207 3.76 -25.30 -6.54
C ARG A 207 2.26 -25.26 -6.78
N VAL A 208 1.62 -24.09 -6.66
CA VAL A 208 0.19 -23.94 -6.97
C VAL A 208 -0.08 -24.28 -8.44
N VAL A 209 0.75 -23.80 -9.36
CA VAL A 209 0.65 -24.11 -10.80
C VAL A 209 0.82 -25.60 -11.05
N GLU A 210 1.83 -26.24 -10.44
CA GLU A 210 2.09 -27.67 -10.56
C GLU A 210 0.95 -28.53 -9.97
N TRP A 211 0.36 -28.10 -8.85
CA TRP A 211 -0.77 -28.79 -8.23
C TRP A 211 -2.00 -28.78 -9.12
N LEU A 212 -2.25 -27.69 -9.84
CA LEU A 212 -3.32 -27.64 -10.86
C LEU A 212 -2.99 -28.47 -12.11
N GLY A 213 -1.78 -29.00 -12.26
CA GLY A 213 -1.33 -29.77 -13.42
C GLY A 213 -0.65 -28.93 -14.52
N GLY A 214 -0.32 -27.67 -14.23
CA GLY A 214 0.41 -26.79 -15.15
C GLY A 214 1.93 -26.94 -15.10
N ASP A 215 2.61 -26.26 -16.02
CA ASP A 215 4.08 -26.28 -16.10
C ASP A 215 4.74 -25.25 -15.16
N GLY A 216 5.07 -25.69 -13.95
CA GLY A 216 5.74 -24.87 -12.93
C GLY A 216 7.08 -24.24 -13.36
N ASN A 217 7.78 -24.83 -14.34
CA ASN A 217 9.07 -24.31 -14.81
C ASN A 217 8.93 -23.04 -15.66
N LYS A 218 7.74 -22.77 -16.20
CA LYS A 218 7.47 -21.60 -17.05
C LYS A 218 7.01 -20.36 -16.31
N THR A 219 6.71 -20.49 -15.01
CA THR A 219 6.07 -19.45 -14.18
C THR A 219 6.81 -18.12 -14.10
N ARG A 220 8.14 -18.10 -14.27
CA ARG A 220 8.97 -16.86 -14.38
C ARG A 220 8.79 -15.81 -13.27
N THR A 221 8.13 -16.13 -12.15
CA THR A 221 7.77 -15.20 -11.07
C THR A 221 9.00 -14.51 -10.46
N GLY A 222 10.09 -15.25 -10.21
CA GLY A 222 11.31 -14.68 -9.66
C GLY A 222 11.96 -13.64 -10.58
N ALA A 223 11.94 -13.87 -11.89
CA ALA A 223 12.47 -12.93 -12.88
C ALA A 223 11.63 -11.65 -12.93
N ARG A 224 10.29 -11.75 -12.84
CA ARG A 224 9.40 -10.58 -12.76
C ARG A 224 9.69 -9.72 -11.54
N ILE A 225 9.81 -10.33 -10.36
CA ILE A 225 10.14 -9.64 -9.10
C ILE A 225 11.50 -8.94 -9.20
N LEU A 226 12.50 -9.61 -9.75
CA LEU A 226 13.82 -9.03 -9.96
C LEU A 226 13.75 -7.76 -10.83
N TRP A 227 13.06 -7.82 -11.97
CA TRP A 227 12.98 -6.66 -12.87
C TRP A 227 12.14 -5.52 -12.29
N ILE A 228 11.09 -5.82 -11.52
CA ILE A 228 10.36 -4.79 -10.74
C ILE A 228 11.30 -4.11 -9.75
N ALA A 229 12.10 -4.88 -9.00
CA ALA A 229 13.07 -4.33 -8.05
C ALA A 229 14.12 -3.44 -8.76
N VAL A 230 14.65 -3.88 -9.91
CA VAL A 230 15.61 -3.08 -10.70
C VAL A 230 14.96 -1.79 -11.20
N MET A 231 13.74 -1.83 -11.72
CA MET A 231 12.99 -0.62 -12.13
C MET A 231 12.81 0.34 -10.94
N PHE A 232 12.40 -0.17 -9.78
CA PHE A 232 12.17 0.64 -8.59
C PHE A 232 13.46 1.31 -8.09
N ILE A 233 14.56 0.55 -7.98
CA ILE A 233 15.86 1.06 -7.56
C ILE A 233 16.39 2.11 -8.55
N ALA A 234 16.28 1.84 -9.85
CA ALA A 234 16.72 2.77 -10.89
C ALA A 234 15.92 4.09 -10.86
N ALA A 235 14.59 4.00 -10.70
CA ALA A 235 13.72 5.16 -10.59
C ALA A 235 14.04 6.02 -9.35
N LEU A 236 14.19 5.40 -8.19
CA LEU A 236 14.55 6.11 -6.95
C LEU A 236 15.93 6.75 -7.05
N GLY A 237 16.92 6.01 -7.57
CA GLY A 237 18.26 6.53 -7.81
C GLY A 237 18.25 7.74 -8.75
N PHE A 238 17.40 7.70 -9.79
CA PHE A 238 17.30 8.81 -10.75
C PHE A 238 16.70 10.04 -10.08
N GLY A 239 15.62 9.89 -9.30
CA GLY A 239 15.06 10.98 -8.52
C GLY A 239 16.06 11.63 -7.56
N VAL A 240 16.88 10.82 -6.86
CA VAL A 240 17.97 11.31 -6.00
C VAL A 240 19.02 12.07 -6.82
N ALA A 241 19.39 11.56 -8.00
CA ALA A 241 20.40 12.17 -8.86
C ALA A 241 19.97 13.52 -9.45
N LEU A 242 18.66 13.77 -9.58
CA LEU A 242 18.10 15.04 -10.04
C LEU A 242 18.09 16.13 -8.95
N LEU A 243 18.08 15.76 -7.66
CA LEU A 243 17.92 16.67 -6.53
C LEU A 243 19.16 16.69 -5.63
N PRO A 244 20.26 17.38 -6.03
CA PRO A 244 21.47 17.48 -5.22
C PRO A 244 21.21 18.19 -3.90
N GLY A 245 21.36 17.47 -2.79
CA GLY A 245 21.10 18.01 -1.46
C GLY A 245 22.14 19.04 -1.01
N ARG A 246 21.69 20.02 -0.23
CA ARG A 246 22.51 20.95 0.56
C ARG A 246 22.48 20.55 2.05
N GLU A 247 23.35 21.14 2.86
CA GLU A 247 23.21 21.03 4.32
C GLU A 247 21.92 21.73 4.79
N VAL A 248 21.38 21.25 5.91
CA VAL A 248 20.14 21.79 6.51
C VAL A 248 20.54 22.58 7.76
N ASP A 249 19.87 23.70 7.97
CA ASP A 249 20.05 24.53 9.16
C ASP A 249 19.80 23.73 10.45
N ARG A 250 20.63 23.96 11.46
CA ARG A 250 20.73 23.14 12.67
C ARG A 250 19.94 23.77 13.82
N ILE A 251 19.21 22.96 14.58
CA ILE A 251 18.61 23.35 15.86
C ILE A 251 18.94 22.29 16.91
N ASP A 252 19.43 22.71 18.06
CA ASP A 252 19.63 21.84 19.21
C ASP A 252 18.31 21.66 19.97
N THR A 253 17.55 20.63 19.61
CA THR A 253 16.34 20.23 20.33
C THR A 253 16.59 18.96 21.15
N PRO A 254 16.24 18.92 22.45
CA PRO A 254 16.34 17.69 23.24
C PRO A 254 15.43 16.58 22.69
N VAL A 255 16.04 15.42 22.35
CA VAL A 255 15.34 14.26 21.77
C VAL A 255 14.21 13.75 22.66
N ALA A 256 14.42 13.68 23.97
CA ALA A 256 13.41 13.20 24.91
C ALA A 256 12.14 14.06 24.89
N THR A 257 12.30 15.39 24.84
CA THR A 257 11.17 16.32 24.73
C THR A 257 10.40 16.13 23.42
N THR A 258 11.12 15.91 22.31
CA THR A 258 10.49 15.61 21.02
C THR A 258 9.67 14.32 21.07
N LEU A 259 10.23 13.21 21.57
CA LEU A 259 9.52 11.94 21.67
C LEU A 259 8.29 12.05 22.59
N GLY A 260 8.43 12.71 23.75
CA GLY A 260 7.31 12.94 24.67
C GLY A 260 6.14 13.69 24.02
N ARG A 261 6.42 14.71 23.20
CA ARG A 261 5.40 15.45 22.46
C ARG A 261 4.65 14.57 21.46
N TYR A 262 5.36 13.69 20.76
CA TYR A 262 4.75 12.75 19.82
C TYR A 262 3.88 11.71 20.53
N VAL A 263 4.35 11.14 21.64
CA VAL A 263 3.54 10.23 22.47
C VAL A 263 2.26 10.90 22.93
N VAL A 264 2.34 12.12 23.46
CA VAL A 264 1.16 12.86 23.93
C VAL A 264 0.23 13.20 22.76
N GLY A 265 0.76 13.72 21.64
CA GLY A 265 -0.06 14.09 20.48
C GLY A 265 -0.79 12.91 19.87
N TYR A 266 -0.11 11.78 19.72
CA TYR A 266 -0.71 10.53 19.25
C TYR A 266 -1.74 9.98 20.26
N GLY A 267 -1.43 10.01 21.56
CA GLY A 267 -2.37 9.57 22.59
C GLY A 267 -3.66 10.42 22.63
N VAL A 268 -3.53 11.74 22.55
CA VAL A 268 -4.68 12.65 22.45
C VAL A 268 -5.50 12.37 21.19
N ALA A 269 -4.86 12.16 20.04
CA ALA A 269 -5.56 11.82 18.81
C ALA A 269 -6.39 10.53 18.96
N LEU A 270 -5.84 9.47 19.56
CA LEU A 270 -6.60 8.23 19.83
C LEU A 270 -7.82 8.47 20.73
N LEU A 271 -7.65 9.26 21.79
CA LEU A 271 -8.74 9.56 22.72
C LEU A 271 -9.86 10.36 22.06
N VAL A 272 -9.53 11.30 21.18
CA VAL A 272 -10.53 12.05 20.41
C VAL A 272 -11.24 11.14 19.41
N LEU A 273 -10.49 10.30 18.68
CA LEU A 273 -11.06 9.38 17.69
C LEU A 273 -12.02 8.35 18.27
N LYS A 274 -11.89 8.01 19.56
CA LYS A 274 -12.87 7.17 20.26
C LYS A 274 -14.28 7.77 20.19
N TRP A 275 -14.40 9.10 20.19
CA TRP A 275 -15.67 9.80 20.24
C TRP A 275 -16.09 10.34 18.87
N VAL A 276 -15.15 10.89 18.10
CA VAL A 276 -15.43 11.52 16.82
C VAL A 276 -14.27 11.28 15.85
N ASN A 277 -14.58 10.68 14.69
CA ASN A 277 -13.66 10.66 13.55
C ASN A 277 -14.00 11.81 12.58
N PRO A 278 -13.19 12.90 12.51
CA PRO A 278 -13.47 14.03 11.62
C PRO A 278 -13.34 13.68 10.13
N MET A 279 -12.82 12.50 9.80
CA MET A 279 -12.59 12.03 8.44
C MET A 279 -13.57 10.93 8.01
N ALA A 280 -14.56 10.58 8.85
CA ALA A 280 -15.54 9.52 8.53
C ALA A 280 -16.36 9.79 7.26
N TRP A 281 -16.56 11.06 6.92
CA TRP A 281 -17.26 11.47 5.69
C TRP A 281 -16.52 11.10 4.40
N LEU A 282 -15.23 10.71 4.48
CA LEU A 282 -14.47 10.17 3.34
C LEU A 282 -14.98 8.79 2.92
N ARG A 283 -15.68 8.07 3.80
CA ARG A 283 -16.30 6.75 3.53
C ARG A 283 -15.29 5.74 2.97
N PHE A 284 -14.19 5.57 3.69
CA PHE A 284 -13.29 4.45 3.46
C PHE A 284 -13.55 3.35 4.47
N PHE A 285 -13.37 2.09 4.07
CA PHE A 285 -13.52 0.94 4.96
C PHE A 285 -12.40 0.96 6.01
N ALA A 286 -12.73 1.30 7.26
CA ALA A 286 -11.84 1.36 8.43
C ALA A 286 -10.63 2.32 8.36
N THR A 287 -10.21 2.78 7.18
CA THR A 287 -9.00 3.60 6.96
C THR A 287 -9.26 5.10 7.06
N ASP A 288 -10.52 5.52 7.14
CA ASP A 288 -10.89 6.87 7.57
C ASP A 288 -10.40 7.16 9.00
N TYR A 289 -10.34 6.16 9.88
CA TYR A 289 -9.77 6.25 11.22
C TYR A 289 -8.28 6.61 11.18
N LEU A 290 -7.53 5.98 10.28
CA LEU A 290 -6.11 6.27 10.07
C LEU A 290 -5.92 7.71 9.58
N ILE A 291 -6.73 8.16 8.63
CA ILE A 291 -6.64 9.54 8.10
C ILE A 291 -7.00 10.55 9.20
N GLY A 292 -8.04 10.28 9.99
CA GLY A 292 -8.42 11.09 11.16
C GLY A 292 -7.30 11.15 12.21
N PHE A 293 -6.62 10.03 12.45
CA PHE A 293 -5.50 9.95 13.39
C PHE A 293 -4.36 10.87 12.98
N LEU A 294 -3.97 10.84 11.71
CA LEU A 294 -2.89 11.66 11.16
C LEU A 294 -3.23 13.15 11.26
N PHE A 295 -4.46 13.50 10.92
CA PHE A 295 -4.95 14.88 10.98
C PHE A 295 -4.89 15.43 12.41
N LEU A 296 -5.49 14.73 13.38
CA LEU A 296 -5.54 15.16 14.77
C LEU A 296 -4.15 15.22 15.41
N SER A 297 -3.32 14.20 15.17
CA SER A 297 -1.94 14.15 15.62
C SER A 297 -1.13 15.33 15.08
N GLY A 298 -1.27 15.60 13.78
CA GLY A 298 -0.59 16.69 13.11
C GLY A 298 -1.03 18.07 13.60
N LEU A 299 -2.33 18.27 13.85
CA LEU A 299 -2.85 19.51 14.43
C LEU A 299 -2.26 19.77 15.81
N PHE A 300 -2.25 18.76 16.69
CA PHE A 300 -1.69 18.87 18.03
C PHE A 300 -0.20 19.24 17.98
N LEU A 301 0.58 18.53 17.16
CA LEU A 301 2.01 18.78 17.00
C LEU A 301 2.30 20.16 16.38
N SER A 302 1.46 20.62 15.46
CA SER A 302 1.59 21.93 14.82
C SER A 302 1.43 23.06 15.83
N VAL A 303 0.50 22.94 16.79
CA VAL A 303 0.32 23.92 17.87
C VAL A 303 1.60 24.03 18.71
N GLY A 304 2.19 22.89 19.10
CA GLY A 304 3.46 22.87 19.84
C GLY A 304 4.61 23.51 19.06
N ALA A 305 4.76 23.18 17.78
CA ALA A 305 5.79 23.76 16.92
C ALA A 305 5.63 25.29 16.74
N ILE A 306 4.40 25.80 16.69
CA ILE A 306 4.12 27.24 16.60
C ILE A 306 4.49 27.94 17.90
N TYR A 307 4.18 27.34 19.05
CA TYR A 307 4.48 27.89 20.36
C TYR A 307 6.00 28.11 20.54
N ASP A 308 6.80 27.07 20.32
CA ASP A 308 8.27 27.15 20.44
C ASP A 308 8.88 28.23 19.54
N ARG A 309 8.36 28.34 18.31
CA ARG A 309 8.85 29.36 17.34
C ARG A 309 8.50 30.77 17.76
N ARG A 310 7.37 30.99 18.44
CA ARG A 310 6.99 32.31 18.96
C ARG A 310 7.91 32.71 20.12
N GLU A 311 8.18 31.78 21.02
CA GLU A 311 9.08 31.99 22.16
C GLU A 311 10.50 32.35 21.68
N CYS A 312 11.07 31.58 20.75
CA CYS A 312 12.36 31.90 20.11
C CYS A 312 12.39 33.23 19.34
N ARG A 313 11.25 33.72 18.84
CA ARG A 313 11.17 35.02 18.15
C ARG A 313 11.13 36.19 19.15
N SER A 314 10.47 35.98 20.29
CA SER A 314 10.34 37.00 21.34
C SER A 314 11.68 37.33 22.00
N SER A 315 12.61 36.38 22.05
CA SER A 315 13.94 36.53 22.63
C SER A 315 15.01 37.14 21.69
N ARG A 316 14.68 37.46 20.43
CA ARG A 316 15.66 37.98 19.45
C ARG A 316 15.87 39.50 19.53
N SER A 317 17.12 39.93 19.32
CA SER A 317 17.51 41.33 19.24
C SER A 317 16.91 42.05 18.02
N TRP A 318 16.86 43.39 18.07
CA TRP A 318 16.31 44.23 16.99
C TRP A 318 17.04 44.05 15.64
N ALA A 319 18.36 43.89 15.65
CA ALA A 319 19.15 43.57 14.45
C ALA A 319 18.77 42.21 13.84
N GLY A 320 18.49 41.20 14.68
CA GLY A 320 17.99 39.90 14.24
C GLY A 320 16.58 39.97 13.62
N ARG A 321 15.73 40.88 14.09
CA ARG A 321 14.40 41.13 13.52
C ARG A 321 14.49 41.82 12.14
N ALA A 322 15.40 42.79 11.98
CA ALA A 322 15.62 43.49 10.71
C ALA A 322 16.25 42.59 9.62
N ALA A 323 17.23 41.75 9.99
CA ALA A 323 17.79 40.74 9.08
C ALA A 323 16.74 39.72 8.62
N GLN A 324 15.86 39.29 9.52
CA GLN A 324 14.76 38.37 9.20
C GLN A 324 13.69 39.00 8.29
N ALA A 325 13.44 40.31 8.40
CA ALA A 325 12.54 41.03 7.50
C ALA A 325 13.09 41.10 6.07
N ARG A 326 14.41 41.33 5.90
CA ARG A 326 15.08 41.29 4.59
C ARG A 326 15.10 39.87 3.98
N GLN A 327 15.33 38.84 4.79
CA GLN A 327 15.19 37.44 4.37
C GLN A 327 13.77 37.08 3.91
N ARG A 328 12.72 37.65 4.54
CA ARG A 328 11.33 37.39 4.15
C ARG A 328 10.96 37.96 2.79
N ALA A 329 11.56 39.08 2.38
CA ALA A 329 11.33 39.70 1.08
C ALA A 329 11.98 38.91 -0.07
N ALA A 330 13.18 38.35 0.15
CA ALA A 330 13.82 37.41 -0.78
C ALA A 330 13.12 36.04 -0.85
N ALA A 331 12.42 35.63 0.21
CA ALA A 331 11.81 34.30 0.36
C ALA A 331 10.58 34.04 -0.54
N THR A 332 10.00 35.03 -1.21
CA THR A 332 8.79 34.79 -2.04
C THR A 332 9.11 33.96 -3.29
N ILE A 333 10.19 34.30 -3.99
CA ILE A 333 10.66 33.55 -5.17
C ILE A 333 11.11 32.15 -4.76
N ASP A 334 11.83 32.03 -3.64
CA ASP A 334 12.25 30.73 -3.09
C ASP A 334 11.08 29.84 -2.67
N ARG A 335 9.98 30.43 -2.17
CA ARG A 335 8.75 29.69 -1.84
C ARG A 335 8.04 29.16 -3.07
N LEU A 336 7.93 29.97 -4.13
CA LEU A 336 7.34 29.52 -5.40
C LEU A 336 8.20 28.41 -6.01
N TYR A 337 9.51 28.60 -6.05
CA TYR A 337 10.46 27.58 -6.51
C TYR A 337 10.35 26.26 -5.73
N GLY A 338 10.31 26.35 -4.39
CA GLY A 338 10.13 25.20 -3.52
C GLY A 338 8.79 24.48 -3.75
N PHE A 339 7.70 25.24 -3.96
CA PHE A 339 6.38 24.70 -4.28
C PHE A 339 6.41 23.90 -5.59
N TYR A 340 6.87 24.48 -6.70
CA TYR A 340 6.93 23.78 -7.99
C TYR A 340 7.84 22.56 -7.94
N THR A 341 8.96 22.66 -7.22
CA THR A 341 9.87 21.52 -7.05
C THR A 341 9.22 20.39 -6.26
N ALA A 342 8.49 20.70 -5.19
CA ALA A 342 7.76 19.69 -4.42
C ALA A 342 6.70 18.97 -5.26
N ILE A 343 5.92 19.73 -6.04
CA ILE A 343 4.91 19.17 -6.95
C ILE A 343 5.57 18.32 -8.04
N ALA A 344 6.66 18.79 -8.66
CA ALA A 344 7.38 18.02 -9.67
C ALA A 344 7.99 16.72 -9.09
N ALA A 345 8.57 16.78 -7.89
CA ALA A 345 9.09 15.61 -7.20
C ALA A 345 7.97 14.63 -6.82
N ALA A 346 6.82 15.12 -6.36
CA ALA A 346 5.67 14.28 -6.03
C ALA A 346 5.10 13.63 -7.29
N ALA A 347 4.94 14.40 -8.37
CA ALA A 347 4.51 13.89 -9.68
C ALA A 347 5.49 12.83 -10.21
N PHE A 348 6.81 13.04 -10.07
CA PHE A 348 7.80 12.03 -10.42
C PHE A 348 7.60 10.73 -9.64
N VAL A 349 7.43 10.80 -8.31
CA VAL A 349 7.20 9.61 -7.47
C VAL A 349 5.89 8.90 -7.79
N ILE A 350 4.82 9.66 -7.98
CA ILE A 350 3.49 9.15 -8.32
C ILE A 350 3.52 8.48 -9.70
N ILE A 351 4.11 9.11 -10.70
CA ILE A 351 4.10 8.61 -12.07
C ILE A 351 5.10 7.47 -12.25
N VAL A 352 6.37 7.66 -11.90
CA VAL A 352 7.43 6.71 -12.26
C VAL A 352 7.48 5.53 -11.28
N PRO A 353 7.90 5.66 -10.01
CA PRO A 353 7.76 4.58 -9.04
C PRO A 353 6.31 4.09 -8.84
N GLY A 354 5.31 4.97 -8.85
CA GLY A 354 3.92 4.60 -8.61
C GLY A 354 3.24 3.95 -9.82
N LEU A 355 2.79 4.75 -10.78
CA LEU A 355 1.97 4.31 -11.91
C LEU A 355 2.73 3.43 -12.92
N VAL A 356 4.04 3.61 -13.09
CA VAL A 356 4.82 2.82 -14.07
C VAL A 356 5.34 1.54 -13.41
N VAL A 357 5.95 1.62 -12.22
CA VAL A 357 6.53 0.44 -11.56
C VAL A 357 5.54 -0.26 -10.62
N SER A 358 5.01 0.45 -9.64
CA SER A 358 4.20 -0.17 -8.57
C SER A 358 2.84 -0.66 -9.07
N SER A 359 2.29 -0.10 -10.15
CA SER A 359 1.07 -0.61 -10.81
C SER A 359 1.16 -2.07 -11.28
N ARG A 360 2.37 -2.63 -11.35
CA ARG A 360 2.60 -4.05 -11.63
C ARG A 360 2.36 -4.97 -10.43
N VAL A 361 2.12 -4.39 -9.25
CA VAL A 361 1.96 -5.11 -7.98
C VAL A 361 0.85 -4.53 -7.11
N LEU A 362 0.49 -3.25 -7.26
CA LEU A 362 -0.46 -2.53 -6.43
C LEU A 362 -1.36 -1.67 -7.31
N HIS A 363 -2.61 -1.47 -6.92
CA HIS A 363 -3.43 -0.44 -7.55
C HIS A 363 -2.83 0.95 -7.29
N MET A 364 -2.46 1.67 -8.34
CA MET A 364 -1.89 3.03 -8.19
C MET A 364 -2.69 4.09 -8.95
N THR A 365 -3.71 3.67 -9.70
CA THR A 365 -4.65 4.56 -10.37
C THR A 365 -5.69 5.05 -9.40
N VAL A 366 -6.18 6.26 -9.64
CA VAL A 366 -7.30 6.82 -8.90
C VAL A 366 -8.49 6.74 -9.87
N SER A 367 -9.36 5.76 -9.70
CA SER A 367 -10.55 5.54 -10.53
C SER A 367 -11.70 6.48 -10.15
N ASP A 368 -12.72 6.56 -11.00
CA ASP A 368 -13.82 7.53 -10.87
C ASP A 368 -14.57 7.37 -9.54
N GLY A 369 -14.68 8.49 -8.82
CA GLY A 369 -15.18 8.56 -7.44
C GLY A 369 -14.09 8.66 -6.37
N ARG A 370 -12.81 8.35 -6.68
CA ARG A 370 -11.69 8.47 -5.73
C ARG A 370 -10.92 9.81 -5.87
N TRP A 371 -10.99 10.45 -7.04
CA TRP A 371 -10.27 11.69 -7.34
C TRP A 371 -10.52 12.84 -6.38
N TRP A 372 -11.75 13.00 -5.90
CA TRP A 372 -12.09 14.06 -4.95
C TRP A 372 -11.54 13.80 -3.55
N ARG A 373 -11.28 12.52 -3.18
CA ARG A 373 -10.75 12.14 -1.87
C ARG A 373 -9.27 12.47 -1.74
N PHE A 374 -8.51 12.30 -2.83
CA PHE A 374 -7.08 12.62 -2.89
C PHE A 374 -6.71 13.98 -2.26
N PRO A 375 -7.25 15.13 -2.68
CA PRO A 375 -6.88 16.42 -2.10
C PRO A 375 -7.25 16.52 -0.62
N CYS A 376 -8.34 15.89 -0.17
CA CYS A 376 -8.76 15.87 1.23
C CYS A 376 -7.79 15.06 2.11
N ILE A 377 -7.35 13.88 1.64
CA ILE A 377 -6.37 13.05 2.36
C ILE A 377 -5.01 13.74 2.42
N ALA A 378 -4.57 14.33 1.30
CA ALA A 378 -3.33 15.10 1.27
C ALA A 378 -3.38 16.28 2.27
N ALA A 379 -4.48 17.03 2.30
CA ALA A 379 -4.68 18.11 3.25
C ALA A 379 -4.70 17.60 4.71
N ALA A 380 -5.31 16.45 4.97
CA ALA A 380 -5.36 15.84 6.29
C ALA A 380 -3.98 15.43 6.82
N GLY A 381 -3.07 14.96 5.95
CA GLY A 381 -1.70 14.59 6.34
C GLY A 381 -0.76 15.78 6.52
N LEU A 382 -1.06 16.93 5.91
CA LEU A 382 -0.16 18.09 5.85
C LEU A 382 0.29 18.60 7.24
N PRO A 383 -0.58 18.74 8.28
CA PRO A 383 -0.16 19.21 9.59
C PRO A 383 0.91 18.33 10.25
N LEU A 384 0.81 17.01 10.07
CA LEU A 384 1.79 16.06 10.61
C LEU A 384 3.13 16.20 9.90
N PHE A 385 3.13 16.21 8.56
CA PHE A 385 4.35 16.34 7.79
C PHE A 385 5.04 17.69 7.99
N ILE A 386 4.27 18.79 8.13
CA ILE A 386 4.85 20.07 8.54
C ILE A 386 5.53 19.90 9.90
N SER A 387 4.86 19.33 10.88
CA SER A 387 5.41 19.14 12.23
C SER A 387 6.71 18.32 12.22
N ASP A 388 6.78 17.25 11.44
CA ASP A 388 8.00 16.45 11.27
C ASP A 388 9.16 17.29 10.71
N GLU A 389 8.90 18.09 9.68
CA GLU A 389 9.91 18.96 9.06
C GLU A 389 10.35 20.12 9.96
N LEU A 390 9.50 20.56 10.90
CA LEU A 390 9.85 21.63 11.84
C LEU A 390 10.50 21.14 13.13
N ILE A 391 10.12 19.96 13.63
CA ILE A 391 10.53 19.44 14.94
C ILE A 391 11.67 18.42 14.79
N ILE A 392 11.54 17.46 13.86
CA ILE A 392 12.47 16.32 13.76
C ILE A 392 13.63 16.63 12.82
N ARG A 393 13.35 17.19 11.64
CA ARG A 393 14.37 17.41 10.59
C ARG A 393 15.57 18.27 11.03
N PRO A 394 15.40 19.30 11.88
CA PRO A 394 16.52 20.14 12.33
C PRO A 394 17.45 19.47 13.36
N ILE A 395 17.08 18.32 13.94
CA ILE A 395 17.86 17.62 14.97
C ILE A 395 19.24 17.22 14.42
N HIS A 396 20.30 17.59 15.14
CA HIS A 396 21.68 17.28 14.76
C HIS A 396 22.35 16.29 15.73
N PRO A 397 23.25 15.41 15.25
CA PRO A 397 23.57 15.06 13.85
C PRO A 397 22.44 14.33 13.12
N ARG A 398 22.50 14.27 11.79
CA ARG A 398 21.44 13.72 10.91
C ARG A 398 20.95 12.33 11.32
N TRP A 399 21.86 11.43 11.68
CA TRP A 399 21.49 10.08 12.10
C TRP A 399 20.56 10.09 13.32
N LYS A 400 20.68 11.09 14.22
CA LYS A 400 19.73 11.27 15.33
C LYS A 400 18.36 11.69 14.84
N SER A 401 18.28 12.62 13.88
CA SER A 401 17.01 13.02 13.24
C SER A 401 16.32 11.82 12.61
N ASP A 402 17.07 11.02 11.84
CA ASP A 402 16.53 9.82 11.17
C ASP A 402 16.08 8.77 12.19
N MET A 403 16.85 8.55 13.26
CA MET A 403 16.47 7.64 14.34
C MET A 403 15.21 8.12 15.06
N VAL A 404 15.08 9.43 15.35
CA VAL A 404 13.86 10.00 15.95
C VAL A 404 12.66 9.86 15.01
N ALA A 405 12.83 10.06 13.70
CA ALA A 405 11.77 9.81 12.73
C ALA A 405 11.33 8.35 12.76
N ILE A 406 12.26 7.39 12.71
CA ILE A 406 11.93 5.96 12.79
C ILE A 406 11.21 5.62 14.11
N LEU A 407 11.71 6.12 15.24
CA LEU A 407 11.10 5.91 16.56
C LEU A 407 9.68 6.49 16.64
N THR A 408 9.45 7.69 16.12
CA THR A 408 8.11 8.28 16.09
C THR A 408 7.13 7.47 15.22
N ARG A 409 7.59 6.87 14.11
CA ARG A 409 6.77 5.93 13.32
C ARG A 409 6.51 4.61 14.05
N GLY A 410 7.49 4.13 14.82
CA GLY A 410 7.30 2.97 15.71
C GLY A 410 6.29 3.23 16.82
N ILE A 411 6.34 4.41 17.46
CA ILE A 411 5.35 4.84 18.47
C ILE A 411 3.98 4.99 17.83
N LEU A 412 3.89 5.61 16.66
CA LEU A 412 2.66 5.74 15.88
C LEU A 412 2.05 4.36 15.62
N LEU A 413 2.84 3.42 15.09
CA LEU A 413 2.42 2.05 14.83
C LEU A 413 1.87 1.40 16.10
N ALA A 414 2.63 1.42 17.20
CA ALA A 414 2.22 0.82 18.46
C ALA A 414 0.91 1.43 19.01
N LEU A 415 0.75 2.75 18.92
CA LEU A 415 -0.44 3.45 19.39
C LEU A 415 -1.66 3.19 18.52
N ILE A 416 -1.53 3.19 17.19
CA ILE A 416 -2.64 2.83 16.30
C ILE A 416 -3.08 1.38 16.55
N LEU A 417 -2.13 0.44 16.62
CA LEU A 417 -2.45 -0.95 16.92
C LEU A 417 -3.17 -1.10 18.27
N THR A 418 -2.69 -0.40 19.30
CA THR A 418 -3.34 -0.41 20.61
C THR A 418 -4.74 0.20 20.54
N GLY A 419 -4.90 1.35 19.89
CA GLY A 419 -6.17 2.06 19.77
C GLY A 419 -7.22 1.24 19.01
N VAL A 420 -6.82 0.62 17.91
CA VAL A 420 -7.69 -0.26 17.13
C VAL A 420 -8.11 -1.51 17.92
N LEU A 421 -7.17 -2.18 18.62
CA LEU A 421 -7.47 -3.40 19.37
C LEU A 421 -8.27 -3.17 20.66
N THR A 422 -8.17 -1.98 21.25
CA THR A 422 -8.77 -1.68 22.58
C THR A 422 -9.92 -0.68 22.54
N LEU A 423 -9.85 0.35 21.69
CA LEU A 423 -10.80 1.47 21.69
C LEU A 423 -11.75 1.46 20.49
N ASN A 424 -11.30 0.97 19.32
CA ASN A 424 -12.09 0.99 18.09
C ASN A 424 -11.98 -0.33 17.31
N ARG A 425 -12.58 -1.37 17.87
CA ARG A 425 -12.51 -2.74 17.31
C ARG A 425 -13.16 -2.89 15.93
N GLU A 426 -14.03 -1.97 15.54
CA GLU A 426 -14.63 -1.96 14.20
C GLU A 426 -13.59 -1.70 13.09
N SER A 427 -12.40 -1.20 13.45
CA SER A 427 -11.29 -0.98 12.53
C SER A 427 -10.15 -2.01 12.71
N ASP A 428 -10.42 -3.17 13.32
CA ASP A 428 -9.41 -4.20 13.64
C ASP A 428 -8.59 -4.68 12.45
N PHE A 429 -9.16 -4.63 11.25
CA PHE A 429 -8.45 -4.91 10.00
C PHE A 429 -7.19 -4.05 9.80
N LEU A 430 -7.15 -2.82 10.33
CA LEU A 430 -5.98 -1.94 10.24
C LEU A 430 -4.71 -2.60 10.78
N VAL A 431 -4.82 -3.58 11.68
CA VAL A 431 -3.69 -4.35 12.21
C VAL A 431 -2.84 -4.99 11.10
N LEU A 432 -3.46 -5.39 9.98
CA LEU A 432 -2.75 -6.00 8.85
C LEU A 432 -2.00 -4.97 8.00
N ILE A 433 -2.59 -3.80 7.76
CA ILE A 433 -2.05 -2.82 6.80
C ILE A 433 -1.16 -1.74 7.43
N VAL A 434 -1.39 -1.37 8.70
CA VAL A 434 -0.64 -0.29 9.37
C VAL A 434 0.87 -0.54 9.43
N PRO A 435 1.39 -1.79 9.62
CA PRO A 435 2.83 -2.04 9.51
C PRO A 435 3.42 -1.67 8.15
N LEU A 436 2.72 -2.00 7.05
CA LEU A 436 3.13 -1.63 5.69
C LEU A 436 3.09 -0.10 5.50
N ILE A 437 2.06 0.56 6.04
CA ILE A 437 1.94 2.01 6.00
C ILE A 437 3.06 2.70 6.80
N ALA A 438 3.45 2.14 7.95
CA ALA A 438 4.56 2.65 8.74
C ALA A 438 5.90 2.57 7.97
N ILE A 439 6.14 1.45 7.26
CA ILE A 439 7.30 1.29 6.38
C ILE A 439 7.25 2.31 5.23
N PHE A 440 6.08 2.47 4.60
CA PHE A 440 5.85 3.49 3.57
C PHE A 440 6.20 4.90 4.08
N TRP A 441 5.78 5.27 5.29
CA TRP A 441 6.11 6.57 5.90
C TRP A 441 7.57 6.75 6.26
N ILE A 442 8.27 5.68 6.64
CA ILE A 442 9.72 5.72 6.83
C ILE A 442 10.40 6.00 5.48
N GLY A 443 10.00 5.32 4.40
CA GLY A 443 10.49 5.61 3.05
C GLY A 443 10.20 7.05 2.63
N LEU A 444 8.98 7.52 2.91
CA LEU A 444 8.53 8.87 2.61
C LEU A 444 9.32 9.94 3.39
N TRP A 445 9.71 9.66 4.64
CA TRP A 445 10.58 10.55 5.43
C TRP A 445 11.93 10.80 4.75
N PHE A 446 12.55 9.74 4.21
CA PHE A 446 13.82 9.87 3.49
C PHE A 446 13.66 10.59 2.16
N ALA A 447 12.58 10.30 1.42
CA ALA A 447 12.25 10.96 0.17
C ALA A 447 11.99 12.47 0.37
N ALA A 448 11.18 12.83 1.37
CA ALA A 448 10.94 14.21 1.76
C ALA A 448 12.23 14.92 2.19
N GLY A 449 13.14 14.20 2.86
CA GLY A 449 14.46 14.71 3.22
C GLY A 449 15.32 15.11 2.01
N ILE A 450 15.18 14.43 0.85
CA ILE A 450 15.84 14.82 -0.39
C ILE A 450 15.28 16.16 -0.89
N VAL A 451 13.94 16.27 -0.94
CA VAL A 451 13.24 17.50 -1.36
C VAL A 451 13.59 18.66 -0.42
N HIS A 452 13.61 18.42 0.89
CA HIS A 452 14.01 19.43 1.88
C HIS A 452 15.43 19.92 1.61
N ARG A 453 16.41 19.02 1.47
CA ARG A 453 17.81 19.41 1.28
C ARG A 453 18.02 20.20 -0.02
N TYR A 454 17.24 19.91 -1.05
CA TYR A 454 17.32 20.62 -2.32
C TYR A 454 16.65 22.00 -2.24
N THR A 455 15.44 22.07 -1.70
CA THR A 455 14.60 23.29 -1.65
C THR A 455 14.88 24.19 -0.45
N GLN A 456 15.51 23.68 0.60
CA GLN A 456 15.67 24.33 1.90
C GLN A 456 14.34 24.80 2.52
N SER A 457 13.24 24.14 2.17
CA SER A 457 11.90 24.51 2.59
C SER A 457 11.20 23.34 3.29
N PRO A 458 10.95 23.45 4.61
CA PRO A 458 10.15 22.49 5.36
C PRO A 458 8.74 22.30 4.75
N ILE A 459 8.14 23.39 4.25
CA ILE A 459 6.80 23.37 3.67
C ILE A 459 6.81 22.61 2.34
N ALA A 460 7.85 22.78 1.51
CA ALA A 460 7.98 22.04 0.25
C ALA A 460 8.11 20.53 0.49
N ALA A 461 8.95 20.13 1.45
CA ALA A 461 9.10 18.72 1.82
C ALA A 461 7.81 18.12 2.39
N ALA A 462 7.10 18.86 3.24
CA ALA A 462 5.82 18.44 3.79
C ALA A 462 4.73 18.33 2.71
N LEU A 463 4.68 19.28 1.77
CA LEU A 463 3.77 19.24 0.63
C LEU A 463 4.04 18.02 -0.24
N PHE A 464 5.30 17.75 -0.57
CA PHE A 464 5.71 16.54 -1.29
C PHE A 464 5.21 15.27 -0.60
N ALA A 465 5.45 15.14 0.71
CA ALA A 465 5.04 13.97 1.48
C ALA A 465 3.51 13.81 1.52
N ALA A 466 2.80 14.91 1.80
CA ALA A 466 1.34 14.95 1.84
C ALA A 466 0.70 14.56 0.49
N THR A 467 1.25 15.06 -0.62
CA THR A 467 0.78 14.74 -1.98
C THR A 467 1.00 13.27 -2.31
N VAL A 468 2.19 12.72 -2.05
CA VAL A 468 2.49 11.30 -2.34
C VAL A 468 1.64 10.37 -1.47
N GLN A 469 1.51 10.64 -0.17
CA GLN A 469 0.64 9.87 0.72
C GLN A 469 -0.82 9.95 0.26
N GLY A 470 -1.32 11.18 0.01
CA GLY A 470 -2.71 11.40 -0.37
C GLY A 470 -3.08 10.61 -1.62
N TRP A 471 -2.18 10.56 -2.61
CA TRP A 471 -2.37 9.77 -3.81
C TRP A 471 -2.41 8.27 -3.49
N ALA A 472 -1.39 7.76 -2.80
CA ALA A 472 -1.28 6.34 -2.48
C ALA A 472 -2.51 5.84 -1.72
N PHE A 473 -2.96 6.58 -0.71
CA PHE A 473 -4.12 6.20 0.09
C PHE A 473 -5.44 6.29 -0.68
N ALA A 474 -5.60 7.29 -1.56
CA ALA A 474 -6.77 7.38 -2.42
C ALA A 474 -6.85 6.20 -3.42
N ALA A 475 -5.70 5.73 -3.89
CA ALA A 475 -5.61 4.56 -4.77
C ALA A 475 -5.86 3.25 -4.02
N TRP A 476 -5.31 3.06 -2.82
CA TRP A 476 -5.34 1.77 -2.10
C TRP A 476 -6.65 1.50 -1.35
N PHE A 477 -7.20 2.49 -0.66
CA PHE A 477 -8.24 2.22 0.34
C PHE A 477 -9.62 1.95 -0.26
N VAL A 478 -10.34 1.00 0.34
CA VAL A 478 -11.65 0.54 -0.12
C VAL A 478 -12.75 1.55 0.17
N THR A 479 -13.66 1.74 -0.79
CA THR A 479 -14.76 2.71 -0.66
C THR A 479 -16.09 2.06 -0.33
N ILE A 480 -16.86 2.69 0.58
CA ILE A 480 -18.18 2.24 1.07
C ILE A 480 -19.32 3.24 0.82
#